data_AF-T0HDN8-F1
#
_entry.id   AF-T0HDN8-F1
#
_cell.length_a   1.000
_cell.length_b   1.000
_cell.length_c   1.000
_cell.angle_alpha   90.00
_cell.angle_beta   90.00
_cell.angle_gamma   90.00
#
_symmetry.space_group_name_H-M   'P 1'
#
loop_
_entity.id
_entity.type
_entity.pdbx_description
1 polymer ?
#
loop_
_entity_poly.entity_id
_entity_poly.type
_entity_poly.pdbx_seq_one_letter_code
_entity_poly.pdbx_strand_id
1 'polypeptide(L)'
;MAAPEKVQEEQRIAFCIRQASMGYAWLEKTLWGLRDQEAGWIGAEVRNSNGSHDLGPLQINSWWVPRIAAQVGHSELQVRHWLRFDPCFNAEAARWIFLSGLRAAKDYRVAIGLYHSPTTWRQRRYSGSVLRRIRARFGEKVFREPMPTGK
;
A
#
# COMPACT_ATOMS: atom_id res chain seq x y z
N MET A 1 6.75 5.69 -25.00
CA MET A 1 6.28 4.30 -24.82
C MET A 1 7.10 3.66 -23.71
N ALA A 2 6.49 3.02 -22.72
CA ALA A 2 7.24 2.36 -21.64
C ALA A 2 7.92 1.08 -22.18
N ALA A 3 9.11 0.75 -21.67
CA ALA A 3 9.81 -0.48 -22.04
C ALA A 3 8.97 -1.72 -21.68
N PRO A 4 9.03 -2.82 -22.47
CA PRO A 4 8.22 -4.02 -22.27
C PRO A 4 8.32 -4.61 -20.84
N GLU A 5 9.52 -4.52 -20.24
CA GLU A 5 9.80 -4.98 -18.89
C GLU A 5 9.01 -4.20 -17.82
N LYS A 6 8.90 -2.87 -17.97
CA LYS A 6 8.09 -2.03 -17.06
C LYS A 6 6.60 -2.34 -17.16
N VAL A 7 6.13 -2.72 -18.35
CA VAL A 7 4.73 -3.12 -18.56
C VAL A 7 4.46 -4.45 -17.85
N GLN A 8 5.36 -5.43 -17.96
CA GLN A 8 5.22 -6.72 -17.26
C GLN A 8 5.30 -6.55 -15.74
N GLU A 9 6.19 -5.70 -15.23
CA GLU A 9 6.26 -5.39 -13.81
C GLU A 9 4.93 -4.83 -13.29
N GLU A 10 4.38 -3.82 -13.97
CA GLU A 10 3.12 -3.20 -13.57
C GLU A 10 1.94 -4.18 -13.65
N GLN A 11 1.93 -5.09 -14.64
CA GLN A 11 0.93 -6.16 -14.72
C GLN A 11 1.00 -7.12 -13.53
N ARG A 12 2.21 -7.48 -13.08
CA ARG A 12 2.38 -8.33 -11.88
C ARG A 12 1.90 -7.61 -10.63
N ILE A 13 2.23 -6.33 -10.47
CA ILE A 13 1.76 -5.52 -9.35
C ILE A 13 0.22 -5.40 -9.38
N ALA A 14 -0.37 -5.15 -10.55
CA ALA A 14 -1.81 -5.07 -10.73
C ALA A 14 -2.53 -6.36 -10.31
N PHE A 15 -2.01 -7.52 -10.72
CA PHE A 15 -2.52 -8.82 -10.32
C PHE A 15 -2.50 -8.98 -8.79
N CYS A 16 -1.38 -8.66 -8.17
CA CYS A 16 -1.20 -8.77 -6.72
C CYS A 16 -2.11 -7.82 -5.93
N ILE A 17 -2.31 -6.59 -6.39
CA ILE A 17 -3.26 -5.64 -5.79
C ILE A 17 -4.68 -6.20 -5.83
N ARG A 18 -5.11 -6.77 -6.97
CA ARG A 18 -6.43 -7.39 -7.09
C ARG A 18 -6.60 -8.57 -6.13
N GLN A 19 -5.60 -9.45 -6.05
CA GLN A 19 -5.61 -10.59 -5.13
C GLN A 19 -5.70 -10.16 -3.67
N ALA A 20 -4.84 -9.23 -3.25
CA ALA A 20 -4.85 -8.68 -1.89
C ALA A 20 -6.22 -8.08 -1.55
N SER A 21 -6.89 -7.46 -2.51
CA SER A 21 -8.20 -6.82 -2.28
C SER A 21 -9.32 -7.79 -1.96
N MET A 22 -9.16 -9.11 -2.18
CA MET A 22 -10.16 -10.15 -1.87
C MET A 22 -11.56 -9.85 -2.43
N GLY A 23 -11.65 -9.22 -3.61
CA GLY A 23 -12.93 -8.85 -4.24
C GLY A 23 -13.61 -7.60 -3.67
N TYR A 24 -13.07 -6.97 -2.63
CA TYR A 24 -13.59 -5.70 -2.12
C TYR A 24 -13.16 -4.53 -3.01
N ALA A 25 -14.06 -4.08 -3.89
CA ALA A 25 -13.78 -3.02 -4.85
C ALA A 25 -13.25 -1.72 -4.22
N TRP A 26 -13.74 -1.34 -3.05
CA TRP A 26 -13.26 -0.15 -2.32
C TRP A 26 -11.81 -0.31 -1.84
N LEU A 27 -11.42 -1.52 -1.45
CA LEU A 27 -10.08 -1.85 -1.00
C LEU A 27 -9.11 -1.88 -2.18
N GLU A 28 -9.52 -2.44 -3.33
CA GLU A 28 -8.72 -2.42 -4.57
C GLU A 28 -8.43 -0.99 -5.02
N LYS A 29 -9.46 -0.13 -5.03
CA LYS A 29 -9.30 1.31 -5.32
C LYS A 29 -8.33 1.97 -4.34
N THR A 30 -8.34 1.57 -3.07
CA THR A 30 -7.45 2.10 -2.02
C THR A 30 -6.00 1.68 -2.27
N LEU A 31 -5.75 0.39 -2.51
CA LEU A 31 -4.41 -0.13 -2.76
C LEU A 31 -3.81 0.45 -4.05
N TRP A 32 -4.63 0.66 -5.08
CA TRP A 32 -4.20 1.42 -6.26
C TRP A 32 -3.85 2.88 -5.94
N GLY A 33 -4.63 3.54 -5.08
CA GLY A 33 -4.31 4.89 -4.61
C GLY A 33 -2.97 4.99 -3.90
N LEU A 34 -2.65 3.99 -3.06
CA LEU A 34 -1.35 3.88 -2.39
C LEU A 34 -0.25 3.61 -3.43
N ARG A 35 -0.44 2.61 -4.30
CA ARG A 35 0.49 2.27 -5.39
C ARG A 35 0.87 3.49 -6.25
N ASP A 36 -0.13 4.26 -6.68
CA ASP A 36 0.06 5.44 -7.54
C ASP A 36 0.73 6.61 -6.79
N GLN A 37 0.63 6.64 -5.46
CA GLN A 37 1.30 7.64 -4.61
C GLN A 37 2.74 7.25 -4.30
N GLU A 38 2.99 5.97 -4.01
CA GLU A 38 4.29 5.44 -3.61
C GLU A 38 5.23 5.20 -4.80
N ALA A 39 4.68 4.75 -5.94
CA ALA A 39 5.39 4.59 -7.20
C ALA A 39 6.71 3.76 -7.12
N GLY A 40 6.82 2.83 -6.17
CA GLY A 40 7.96 1.91 -6.05
C GLY A 40 8.07 0.93 -7.22
N TRP A 41 9.06 0.04 -7.18
CA TRP A 41 9.27 -1.02 -8.17
C TRP A 41 9.66 -2.33 -7.48
N ILE A 42 9.64 -3.45 -8.21
CA ILE A 42 10.08 -4.73 -7.65
C ILE A 42 11.59 -4.65 -7.39
N GLY A 43 11.99 -4.94 -6.16
CA GLY A 43 13.37 -4.83 -5.68
C GLY A 43 13.71 -3.49 -5.02
N ALA A 44 12.80 -2.51 -5.05
CA ALA A 44 13.01 -1.20 -4.45
C ALA A 44 13.39 -1.29 -2.96
N GLU A 45 14.41 -0.51 -2.58
CA GLU A 45 14.89 -0.34 -1.22
C GLU A 45 15.41 1.09 -1.08
N VAL A 46 14.53 2.02 -0.72
CA VAL A 46 14.83 3.45 -0.70
C VAL A 46 15.16 3.87 0.73
N ARG A 47 16.38 4.35 0.98
CA ARG A 47 16.81 4.76 2.32
C ARG A 47 16.18 6.10 2.74
N ASN A 48 15.61 6.11 3.94
CA ASN A 48 15.10 7.31 4.61
C ASN A 48 16.17 7.98 5.47
N SER A 49 15.98 9.26 5.78
CA SER A 49 16.92 10.05 6.59
C SER A 49 17.13 9.51 8.01
N ASN A 50 16.14 8.79 8.56
CA ASN A 50 16.22 8.15 9.87
C ASN A 50 16.84 6.73 9.82
N GLY A 51 17.36 6.29 8.67
CA GLY A 51 17.99 4.98 8.50
C GLY A 51 17.03 3.82 8.18
N SER A 52 15.71 4.03 8.24
CA SER A 52 14.73 3.06 7.73
C SER A 52 14.77 3.01 6.19
N HIS A 53 14.13 2.01 5.60
CA HIS A 53 14.05 1.86 4.14
C HIS A 53 12.62 1.58 3.69
N ASP A 54 12.21 2.12 2.56
CA ASP A 54 10.91 1.81 1.96
C ASP A 54 11.07 0.74 0.88
N LEU A 55 10.28 -0.34 1.02
CA LEU A 55 10.51 -1.60 0.33
C LEU A 55 9.42 -1.87 -0.71
N GLY A 56 9.86 -2.22 -1.93
CA GLY A 56 9.02 -2.75 -2.99
C GLY A 56 7.96 -1.78 -3.56
N PRO A 57 6.97 -2.32 -4.29
CA PRO A 57 6.03 -1.53 -5.09
C PRO A 57 5.14 -0.54 -4.33
N LEU A 58 4.70 -0.89 -3.12
CA LEU A 58 3.93 -0.01 -2.23
C LEU A 58 4.79 0.59 -1.11
N GLN A 59 6.12 0.56 -1.23
CA GLN A 59 7.06 1.28 -0.36
C GLN A 59 6.82 1.02 1.15
N ILE A 60 6.68 -0.26 1.53
CA ILE A 60 6.51 -0.65 2.93
C ILE A 60 7.76 -0.29 3.72
N ASN A 61 7.61 0.59 4.70
CA ASN A 61 8.74 0.97 5.53
C ASN A 61 9.28 -0.21 6.34
N SER A 62 10.61 -0.32 6.43
CA SER A 62 11.31 -1.42 7.06
C SER A 62 11.05 -1.55 8.55
N TRP A 63 10.51 -0.51 9.21
CA TRP A 63 10.03 -0.59 10.59
C TRP A 63 8.94 -1.67 10.76
N TRP A 64 8.18 -2.00 9.71
CA TRP A 64 7.18 -3.05 9.76
C TRP A 64 7.77 -4.47 9.71
N VAL A 65 9.04 -4.64 9.30
CA VAL A 65 9.65 -5.96 9.09
C VAL A 65 9.59 -6.86 10.33
N PRO A 66 10.00 -6.43 11.55
CA PRO A 66 9.94 -7.29 12.73
C PRO A 66 8.51 -7.73 13.07
N ARG A 67 7.55 -6.81 12.91
CA ARG A 67 6.13 -7.09 13.23
C ARG A 67 5.51 -8.06 12.22
N ILE A 68 5.81 -7.89 10.94
CA ILE A 68 5.33 -8.81 9.89
C ILE A 68 5.99 -10.17 10.07
N ALA A 69 7.30 -10.22 10.31
CA ALA A 69 8.06 -11.44 10.58
C ALA A 69 7.46 -12.27 11.73
N ALA A 70 7.15 -11.62 12.85
CA ALA A 70 6.46 -12.25 13.98
C ALA A 70 5.05 -12.75 13.59
N GLN A 71 4.30 -12.00 12.79
CA GLN A 71 2.96 -12.36 12.36
C GLN A 71 2.91 -13.58 11.43
N VAL A 72 3.92 -13.73 10.55
CA VAL A 72 3.95 -14.81 9.54
C VAL A 72 4.86 -15.99 9.93
N GLY A 73 5.60 -15.90 11.04
CA GLY A 73 6.47 -16.98 11.51
C GLY A 73 7.74 -17.17 10.67
N HIS A 74 8.30 -16.09 10.10
CA HIS A 74 9.51 -16.12 9.29
C HIS A 74 10.57 -15.15 9.81
N SER A 75 11.82 -15.28 9.36
CA SER A 75 12.90 -14.37 9.75
C SER A 75 12.71 -12.97 9.14
N GLU A 76 13.23 -11.95 9.83
CA GLU A 76 13.23 -10.57 9.32
C GLU A 76 13.93 -10.44 7.97
N LEU A 77 15.01 -11.19 7.76
CA LEU A 77 15.73 -11.24 6.49
C LEU A 77 14.84 -11.72 5.35
N GLN A 78 14.10 -12.82 5.58
CA GLN A 78 13.19 -13.40 4.59
C GLN A 78 12.02 -12.44 4.29
N VAL A 79 11.41 -11.86 5.32
CA VAL A 79 10.32 -10.89 5.16
C VAL A 79 10.80 -9.63 4.42
N ARG A 80 11.98 -9.10 4.76
CA ARG A 80 12.56 -7.97 4.03
C ARG A 80 12.77 -8.31 2.56
N HIS A 81 13.28 -9.51 2.27
CA HIS A 81 13.45 -9.98 0.90
C HIS A 81 12.11 -10.06 0.15
N TRP A 82 11.08 -10.68 0.74
CA TRP A 82 9.76 -10.75 0.12
C TRP A 82 9.10 -9.38 -0.06
N LEU A 83 9.20 -8.48 0.92
CA LEU A 83 8.68 -7.12 0.76
C LEU A 83 9.34 -6.38 -0.42
N ARG A 84 10.58 -6.70 -0.77
CA ARG A 84 11.26 -6.11 -1.94
C ARG A 84 10.86 -6.79 -3.23
N PHE A 85 10.97 -8.12 -3.30
CA PHE A 85 10.99 -8.86 -4.56
C PHE A 85 9.72 -9.65 -4.86
N ASP A 86 8.86 -9.87 -3.88
CA ASP A 86 7.55 -10.49 -4.05
C ASP A 86 6.44 -9.41 -4.03
N PRO A 87 5.92 -8.99 -5.21
CA PRO A 87 4.89 -7.96 -5.28
C PRO A 87 3.58 -8.38 -4.60
N CYS A 88 3.29 -9.68 -4.49
CA CYS A 88 2.07 -10.18 -3.87
C CYS A 88 2.20 -10.14 -2.34
N PHE A 89 3.35 -10.53 -1.80
CA PHE A 89 3.65 -10.33 -0.38
C PHE A 89 3.63 -8.83 -0.01
N ASN A 90 4.20 -7.96 -0.84
CA ASN A 90 4.19 -6.50 -0.62
C ASN A 90 2.77 -5.92 -0.62
N ALA A 91 1.93 -6.29 -1.60
CA ALA A 91 0.52 -5.86 -1.67
C ALA A 91 -0.31 -6.36 -0.48
N GLU A 92 -0.09 -7.60 -0.06
CA GLU A 92 -0.74 -8.20 1.11
C GLU A 92 -0.33 -7.50 2.41
N ALA A 93 0.97 -7.20 2.57
CA ALA A 93 1.46 -6.40 3.70
C ALA A 93 0.84 -4.99 3.71
N ALA A 94 0.75 -4.33 2.55
CA ALA A 94 0.13 -3.02 2.42
C ALA A 94 -1.34 -3.04 2.87
N ARG A 95 -2.09 -4.05 2.42
CA ARG A 95 -3.47 -4.29 2.84
C ARG A 95 -3.57 -4.46 4.35
N TRP A 96 -2.76 -5.33 4.93
CA TRP A 96 -2.80 -5.62 6.36
C TRP A 96 -2.48 -4.37 7.20
N ILE A 97 -1.49 -3.58 6.81
CA ILE A 97 -1.15 -2.30 7.47
C ILE A 97 -2.32 -1.32 7.37
N PHE A 98 -2.87 -1.12 6.17
CA PHE A 98 -3.99 -0.22 5.96
C PHE A 98 -5.22 -0.63 6.78
N LEU A 99 -5.62 -1.90 6.73
CA LEU A 99 -6.78 -2.40 7.49
C LEU A 99 -6.55 -2.34 9.00
N SER A 100 -5.31 -2.52 9.47
CA SER A 100 -4.95 -2.32 10.88
C SER A 100 -5.14 -0.86 11.31
N GLY A 101 -4.70 0.09 10.48
CA GLY A 101 -4.94 1.52 10.67
C GLY A 101 -6.43 1.88 10.63
N LEU A 102 -7.18 1.31 9.69
CA LEU A 102 -8.63 1.52 9.57
C LEU A 102 -9.38 1.00 10.79
N ARG A 103 -9.03 -0.18 11.29
CA ARG A 103 -9.62 -0.74 12.51
C ARG A 103 -9.39 0.17 13.72
N ALA A 104 -8.19 0.73 13.85
CA ALA A 104 -7.83 1.62 14.95
C ALA A 104 -8.52 2.99 14.84
N ALA A 105 -8.51 3.59 13.66
CA ALA A 105 -9.00 4.95 13.45
C ALA A 105 -10.52 5.04 13.27
N LYS A 106 -11.15 3.98 12.74
CA LYS A 106 -12.55 3.96 12.26
C LYS A 106 -12.88 5.06 11.25
N ASP A 107 -11.86 5.66 10.65
CA ASP A 107 -11.96 6.69 9.62
C ASP A 107 -11.03 6.34 8.45
N TYR A 108 -11.60 6.29 7.25
CA TYR A 108 -10.91 5.89 6.03
C TYR A 108 -9.76 6.83 5.65
N ARG A 109 -9.95 8.16 5.82
CA ARG A 109 -8.92 9.14 5.44
C ARG A 109 -7.78 9.13 6.44
N VAL A 110 -8.09 8.99 7.73
CA VAL A 110 -7.10 8.83 8.79
C VAL A 110 -6.32 7.53 8.58
N ALA A 111 -6.98 6.43 8.21
CA ALA A 111 -6.33 5.16 7.90
C ALA A 111 -5.31 5.28 6.75
N ILE A 112 -5.68 5.98 5.66
CA ILE A 112 -4.72 6.30 4.58
C ILE A 112 -3.55 7.11 5.13
N GLY A 113 -3.80 8.11 5.96
CA GLY A 113 -2.74 8.92 6.55
C GLY A 113 -1.79 8.10 7.44
N LEU A 114 -2.35 7.21 8.26
CA LEU A 114 -1.61 6.35 9.19
C LEU A 114 -0.70 5.36 8.47
N TYR A 115 -1.03 4.97 7.24
CA TYR A 115 -0.15 4.16 6.40
C TYR A 115 1.24 4.80 6.24
N HIS A 116 1.28 6.13 6.10
CA HIS A 116 2.52 6.88 5.90
C HIS A 116 3.15 7.39 7.20
N SER A 117 2.35 7.91 8.15
CA SER A 117 2.90 8.53 9.36
C SER A 117 1.90 8.62 10.51
N PRO A 118 2.33 8.47 11.78
CA PRO A 118 1.50 8.79 12.94
C PRO A 118 1.32 10.30 13.18
N THR A 119 2.09 11.16 12.50
CA THR A 119 2.02 12.62 12.69
C THR A 119 0.83 13.24 11.94
N THR A 120 -0.08 13.88 12.65
CA THR A 120 -1.38 14.36 12.11
C THR A 120 -1.26 15.24 10.85
N TRP A 121 -0.34 16.20 10.81
CA TRP A 121 -0.22 17.07 9.63
C TRP A 121 0.32 16.30 8.40
N ARG A 122 1.20 15.32 8.61
CA ARG A 122 1.71 14.43 7.55
C ARG A 122 0.59 13.52 7.04
N GLN A 123 -0.24 12.98 7.93
CA GLN A 123 -1.42 12.19 7.59
C GLN A 123 -2.37 12.96 6.67
N ARG A 124 -2.71 14.20 7.03
CA ARG A 124 -3.62 15.04 6.26
C ARG A 124 -3.07 15.33 4.86
N ARG A 125 -1.77 15.67 4.77
CA ARG A 125 -1.11 15.91 3.49
C ARG A 125 -1.09 14.65 2.62
N TYR A 126 -0.66 13.52 3.19
CA TYR A 126 -0.51 12.25 2.49
C TYR A 126 -1.87 11.71 2.01
N SER A 127 -2.86 11.66 2.90
CA SER A 127 -4.22 11.23 2.53
C SER A 127 -4.83 12.10 1.44
N GLY A 128 -4.62 13.42 1.47
CA GLY A 128 -5.00 14.31 0.39
C GLY A 128 -4.40 13.91 -0.97
N SER A 129 -3.11 13.53 -0.99
CA SER A 129 -2.42 13.07 -2.21
C SER A 129 -2.94 11.74 -2.72
N VAL A 130 -3.08 10.73 -1.85
CA VAL A 130 -3.65 9.43 -2.22
C VAL A 130 -5.06 9.56 -2.76
N LEU A 131 -5.92 10.34 -2.12
CA LEU A 131 -7.28 10.55 -2.59
C LEU A 131 -7.33 11.29 -3.94
N ARG A 132 -6.34 12.12 -4.27
CA ARG A 132 -6.20 12.69 -5.62
C ARG A 132 -5.80 11.62 -6.63
N ARG A 133 -4.90 10.69 -6.28
CA ARG A 133 -4.54 9.55 -7.14
C ARG A 133 -5.75 8.65 -7.43
N ILE A 134 -6.53 8.32 -6.39
CA ILE A 134 -7.76 7.51 -6.54
C ILE A 134 -8.76 8.19 -7.49
N ARG A 135 -9.00 9.50 -7.34
CA ARG A 135 -9.88 10.25 -8.27
C ARG A 135 -9.34 10.29 -9.69
N ALA A 136 -8.05 10.54 -9.86
CA ALA A 136 -7.43 10.58 -11.17
C ALA A 136 -7.56 9.23 -11.91
N ARG A 137 -7.49 8.12 -11.16
CA ARG A 137 -7.58 6.76 -11.71
C ARG A 137 -9.00 6.29 -11.98
N PHE A 138 -9.93 6.54 -11.05
CA PHE A 138 -11.27 5.95 -11.06
C PHE A 138 -12.41 6.96 -11.27
N GLY A 139 -12.08 8.24 -11.46
CA GLY A 139 -13.01 9.34 -11.63
C GLY A 139 -13.47 10.00 -10.33
N GLU A 140 -13.99 11.22 -10.45
CA GLU A 140 -14.40 12.07 -9.31
C GLU A 140 -15.53 11.48 -8.45
N LYS A 141 -16.36 10.59 -9.02
CA LYS A 141 -17.50 9.98 -8.33
C LYS A 141 -17.13 8.76 -7.49
N VAL A 142 -15.86 8.36 -7.46
CA VAL A 142 -15.37 7.14 -6.79
C VAL A 142 -15.74 7.03 -5.29
N PHE A 143 -15.95 8.17 -4.63
CA PHE A 143 -16.35 8.25 -3.21
C PHE A 143 -17.84 8.55 -2.99
N ARG A 144 -18.65 8.65 -4.05
CA ARG A 144 -20.10 8.90 -3.96
C ARG A 144 -20.92 7.63 -3.87
N GLU A 145 -20.36 6.49 -4.27
CA GLU A 145 -20.97 5.19 -4.02
C GLU A 145 -20.74 4.82 -2.55
N PRO A 146 -21.79 4.46 -1.79
CA PRO A 146 -21.61 4.00 -0.42
C PRO A 146 -20.67 2.79 -0.44
N MET A 147 -19.60 2.84 0.37
CA MET A 147 -18.78 1.66 0.61
C MET A 147 -19.71 0.58 1.17
N PRO A 148 -19.74 -0.64 0.59
CA PRO A 148 -20.66 -1.66 1.05
C PRO A 148 -20.39 -1.93 2.53
N THR A 149 -21.38 -1.63 3.36
CA THR A 149 -21.44 -2.10 4.73
C THR A 149 -21.56 -3.62 4.65
N GLY A 150 -20.47 -4.32 4.93
CA GLY A 150 -20.45 -5.78 4.95
C GLY A 150 -21.57 -6.31 5.84
N LYS A 151 -22.42 -7.16 5.27
CA LYS A 151 -23.04 -8.25 6.02
C LYS A 151 -22.01 -9.38 6.12
#